data_AF-A0A346NHR6-F1
#
_entry.id   AF-A0A346NHR6-F1
#
_cell.length_a   1.000
_cell.length_b   1.000
_cell.length_c   1.000
_cell.angle_alpha   90.00
_cell.angle_beta   90.00
_cell.angle_gamma   90.00
#
_symmetry.space_group_name_H-M   'P 1'
#
loop_
_entity.id
_entity.type
_entity.pdbx_description
1 polymer ?
#
loop_
_entity_poly.entity_id
_entity_poly.type
_entity_poly.pdbx_seq_one_letter_code
_entity_poly.pdbx_strand_id
1 'polypeptide(L)'
;MKKAILTMSLGLLSCNVLAAAPAWDYAQLSIIKADYDSAVELKPIGGMVFVSNELSEHMFIAGSYSYLRDEVYGTDVEVSQSTLGVGYKYSVTANTDVFSAITFEYGDNTVKAPGYSQYDDGSGYGVMAGVRSLITSQIELKAALRFVDIDGEDETSLGLAADYLITPRFAVGVNYDNGSAFSLVGINLRYNY
;
A
#
# COMPACT_ATOMS: atom_id res chain seq x y z
N MET A 1 -68.47 -1.16 9.96
CA MET A 1 -67.13 -1.71 9.63
C MET A 1 -66.09 -0.85 10.32
N LYS A 2 -65.42 -1.36 11.37
CA LYS A 2 -64.41 -0.61 12.14
C LYS A 2 -63.06 -0.73 11.43
N LYS A 3 -62.46 0.40 11.03
CA LYS A 3 -61.11 0.44 10.47
C LYS A 3 -60.11 0.58 11.62
N ALA A 4 -59.25 -0.42 11.81
CA ALA A 4 -58.13 -0.35 12.73
C ALA A 4 -56.94 0.31 12.01
N ILE A 5 -56.40 1.38 12.60
CA ILE A 5 -55.17 2.02 12.15
C ILE A 5 -54.04 1.38 12.97
N LEU A 6 -53.12 0.70 12.28
CA LEU A 6 -51.91 0.12 12.87
C LEU A 6 -50.80 1.19 12.79
N THR A 7 -50.53 1.86 13.91
CA THR A 7 -49.39 2.77 14.03
C THR A 7 -48.14 1.95 14.32
N MET A 8 -47.26 1.82 13.33
CA MET A 8 -45.97 1.14 13.45
C MET A 8 -44.93 2.18 13.88
N SER A 9 -44.60 2.20 15.17
CA SER A 9 -43.54 3.03 15.73
C SER A 9 -42.18 2.46 15.33
N LEU A 10 -41.51 3.08 14.36
CA LEU A 10 -40.10 2.83 14.06
C LEU A 10 -39.25 3.36 15.23
N GLY A 11 -38.79 2.47 16.10
CA GLY A 11 -37.77 2.78 17.08
C GLY A 11 -36.45 3.06 16.36
N LEU A 12 -36.03 4.33 16.36
CA LEU A 12 -34.67 4.73 16.02
C LEU A 12 -33.73 4.16 17.08
N LEU A 13 -33.15 2.99 16.81
CA LEU A 13 -31.94 2.55 17.47
C LEU A 13 -30.81 3.48 17.00
N SER A 14 -30.53 4.51 17.78
CA SER A 14 -29.29 5.27 17.66
C SER A 14 -28.14 4.36 18.08
N CYS A 15 -27.64 3.54 17.15
CA CYS A 15 -26.30 3.00 17.28
C CYS A 15 -25.37 4.21 17.33
N ASN A 16 -24.72 4.44 18.47
CA ASN A 16 -23.53 5.27 18.50
C ASN A 16 -22.52 4.56 17.58
N VAL A 17 -22.43 5.02 16.33
CA VAL A 17 -21.25 4.76 15.51
C VAL A 17 -20.11 5.43 16.26
N LEU A 18 -19.38 4.64 17.04
CA LEU A 18 -18.00 4.99 17.36
C LEU A 18 -17.31 5.17 16.01
N ALA A 19 -16.78 6.36 15.77
CA ALA A 19 -15.99 6.61 14.56
C ALA A 19 -14.88 5.57 14.52
N ALA A 20 -14.90 4.72 13.50
CA ALA A 20 -13.87 3.71 13.30
C ALA A 20 -12.60 4.42 12.80
N ALA A 21 -11.45 4.03 13.36
CA ALA A 21 -10.14 4.53 12.99
C ALA A 21 -9.50 3.62 11.90
N PRO A 22 -8.55 4.12 11.11
CA PRO A 22 -7.76 3.30 10.20
C PRO A 22 -7.00 2.19 10.95
N ALA A 23 -6.93 0.99 10.36
CA ALA A 23 -6.23 -0.15 10.98
C ALA A 23 -4.73 -0.15 10.63
N TRP A 24 -3.85 -0.07 11.63
CA TRP A 24 -2.40 -0.07 11.42
C TRP A 24 -1.71 -1.42 11.66
N ASP A 25 -2.42 -2.34 12.33
CA ASP A 25 -2.06 -3.74 12.46
C ASP A 25 -2.66 -4.55 11.32
N TYR A 26 -1.86 -4.85 10.29
CA TYR A 26 -2.34 -5.62 9.15
C TYR A 26 -1.23 -6.29 8.35
N ALA A 27 -1.62 -7.37 7.68
CA ALA A 27 -0.84 -8.02 6.63
C ALA A 27 -1.60 -7.90 5.30
N GLN A 28 -0.86 -7.74 4.21
CA GLN A 28 -1.40 -7.56 2.87
C GLN A 28 -0.63 -8.39 1.85
N LEU A 29 -1.37 -9.01 0.93
CA LEU A 29 -0.87 -9.65 -0.28
C LEU A 29 -1.37 -8.88 -1.49
N SER A 30 -0.49 -8.63 -2.46
CA SER A 30 -0.80 -7.82 -3.63
C SER A 30 -0.29 -8.49 -4.89
N ILE A 31 -1.07 -8.42 -5.97
CA ILE A 31 -0.58 -8.63 -7.33
C ILE A 31 -0.35 -7.25 -7.91
N ILE A 32 0.87 -6.98 -8.40
CA ILE A 32 1.31 -5.66 -8.84
C ILE A 32 1.87 -5.74 -10.25
N LYS A 33 1.70 -4.66 -11.01
CA LYS A 33 2.29 -4.44 -12.31
C LYS A 33 2.96 -3.07 -12.34
N ALA A 34 4.21 -3.03 -12.76
CA ALA A 34 4.92 -1.78 -13.00
C ALA A 34 4.95 -1.44 -14.50
N ASP A 35 5.13 -0.16 -14.81
CA ASP A 35 5.33 0.39 -16.14
C ASP A 35 6.49 1.40 -16.03
N TYR A 36 7.67 1.00 -16.53
CA TYR A 36 8.89 1.79 -16.44
C TYR A 36 9.02 2.74 -17.62
N ASP A 37 9.35 4.01 -17.34
CA ASP A 37 9.64 5.01 -18.37
C ASP A 37 11.06 4.78 -18.91
N SER A 38 11.15 3.90 -19.92
CA SER A 38 12.43 3.55 -20.53
C SER A 38 12.32 3.44 -22.05
N ALA A 39 13.46 3.40 -22.74
CA ALA A 39 13.51 3.26 -24.19
C ALA A 39 12.91 1.94 -24.70
N VAL A 40 12.80 0.94 -23.81
CA VAL A 40 12.19 -0.36 -24.08
C VAL A 40 10.91 -0.46 -23.25
N GLU A 41 9.83 -0.99 -23.83
CA GLU A 41 8.59 -1.23 -23.10
C GLU A 41 8.81 -2.34 -22.07
N LEU A 42 9.00 -1.97 -20.81
CA LEU A 42 9.26 -2.87 -19.68
C LEU A 42 8.08 -2.78 -18.70
N LYS A 43 7.29 -3.85 -18.60
CA LYS A 43 6.01 -3.89 -17.87
C LYS A 43 5.91 -5.10 -16.94
N PRO A 44 6.84 -5.26 -15.99
CA PRO A 44 6.94 -6.47 -15.20
C PRO A 44 5.72 -6.63 -14.28
N ILE A 45 5.34 -7.88 -14.05
CA ILE A 45 4.24 -8.27 -13.18
C ILE A 45 4.76 -9.19 -12.09
N GLY A 46 4.17 -9.07 -10.90
CA GLY A 46 4.59 -9.89 -9.78
C GLY A 46 3.73 -9.73 -8.53
N GLY A 47 4.34 -10.05 -7.40
CA GLY A 47 3.67 -10.08 -6.10
C GLY A 47 4.35 -9.15 -5.10
N MET A 48 3.57 -8.69 -4.13
CA MET A 48 4.07 -7.95 -2.97
C MET A 48 3.41 -8.44 -1.69
N VAL A 49 4.22 -8.60 -0.65
CA VAL A 49 3.79 -8.78 0.73
C VAL A 49 4.07 -7.48 1.48
N PHE A 50 3.13 -7.03 2.29
CA PHE A 50 3.30 -5.91 3.21
C PHE A 50 2.79 -6.30 4.60
N VAL A 51 3.49 -5.88 5.64
CA VAL A 51 3.08 -6.06 7.04
C VAL A 51 3.32 -4.77 7.81
N SER A 52 2.38 -4.39 8.66
CA SER A 52 2.52 -3.28 9.60
C SER A 52 2.02 -3.69 10.98
N ASN A 53 2.73 -3.23 12.02
CA ASN A 53 2.35 -3.42 13.41
C ASN A 53 2.51 -2.12 14.18
N GLU A 54 1.53 -1.79 15.02
CA GLU A 54 1.64 -0.75 16.03
C GLU A 54 2.58 -1.20 17.14
N LEU A 55 3.55 -0.34 17.46
CA LEU A 55 4.44 -0.50 18.62
C LEU A 55 3.93 0.29 19.83
N SER A 56 3.19 1.37 19.57
CA SER A 56 2.52 2.21 20.56
C SER A 56 1.37 2.98 19.89
N GLU A 57 0.67 3.83 20.64
CA GLU A 57 -0.41 4.69 20.12
C GLU A 57 0.01 5.53 18.91
N HIS A 58 1.29 5.92 18.84
CA HIS A 58 1.80 6.78 17.78
C HIS A 58 2.89 6.14 16.92
N MET A 59 3.47 5.01 17.33
CA MET A 59 4.59 4.41 16.60
C MET A 59 4.15 3.12 15.94
N PHE A 60 4.61 2.90 14.70
CA PHE A 60 4.43 1.63 14.01
C PHE A 60 5.74 1.18 13.35
N ILE A 61 5.83 -0.12 13.10
CA ILE A 61 6.85 -0.72 12.25
C ILE A 61 6.16 -1.29 11.02
N ALA A 62 6.75 -1.12 9.85
CA ALA A 62 6.23 -1.65 8.61
C ALA A 62 7.35 -2.23 7.75
N GLY A 63 7.02 -3.24 6.96
CA GLY A 63 7.94 -3.78 5.98
C GLY A 63 7.20 -4.38 4.78
N SER A 64 7.91 -4.44 3.66
CA SER A 64 7.41 -5.06 2.44
C SER A 64 8.51 -5.78 1.69
N TYR A 65 8.09 -6.76 0.91
CA TYR A 65 8.90 -7.40 -0.12
C TYR A 65 8.09 -7.48 -1.41
N SER A 66 8.69 -7.08 -2.52
CA SER A 66 8.12 -7.20 -3.85
C SER A 66 9.09 -7.94 -4.77
N TYR A 67 8.52 -8.71 -5.70
CA TYR A 67 9.25 -9.37 -6.77
C TYR A 67 8.42 -9.31 -8.03
N LEU A 68 8.95 -8.72 -9.09
CA LEU A 68 8.34 -8.57 -10.39
C LEU A 68 9.28 -9.10 -11.46
N ARG A 69 8.71 -9.58 -12.57
CA ARG A 69 9.47 -10.05 -13.72
C ARG A 69 8.81 -9.69 -15.03
N ASP A 70 9.60 -9.55 -16.08
CA ASP A 70 9.18 -9.45 -17.47
C ASP A 70 10.15 -10.19 -18.39
N GLU A 71 9.69 -10.51 -19.60
CA GLU A 71 10.55 -11.04 -20.67
C GLU A 71 10.37 -10.17 -21.92
N VAL A 72 11.46 -9.53 -22.36
CA VAL A 72 11.44 -8.60 -23.49
C VAL A 72 12.54 -8.95 -24.49
N TYR A 73 12.15 -9.29 -25.72
CA TYR A 73 13.07 -9.72 -26.79
C TYR A 73 14.01 -10.87 -26.41
N GLY A 74 13.55 -11.82 -25.58
CA GLY A 74 14.37 -12.92 -25.06
C GLY A 74 15.36 -12.51 -23.97
N THR A 75 15.18 -11.32 -23.39
CA THR A 75 15.86 -10.86 -22.18
C THR A 75 14.90 -10.99 -21.00
N ASP A 76 15.28 -11.78 -20.00
CA ASP A 76 14.57 -11.85 -18.72
C ASP A 76 15.00 -10.67 -17.85
N VAL A 77 14.03 -9.95 -17.30
CA VAL A 77 14.25 -8.87 -16.33
C VAL A 77 13.52 -9.24 -15.05
N GLU A 78 14.25 -9.29 -13.94
CA GLU A 78 13.72 -9.55 -12.61
C GLU A 78 14.06 -8.34 -11.72
N VAL A 79 13.07 -7.85 -10.97
CA VAL A 79 13.21 -6.72 -10.06
C VAL A 79 12.63 -7.12 -8.71
N SER A 80 13.40 -6.94 -7.64
CA SER A 80 12.92 -7.15 -6.28
C SER A 80 13.29 -6.00 -5.37
N GLN A 81 12.40 -5.69 -4.43
CA GLN A 81 12.61 -4.62 -3.46
C GLN A 81 12.14 -5.03 -2.09
N SER A 82 12.97 -4.79 -1.08
CA SER A 82 12.66 -4.94 0.34
C SER A 82 12.66 -3.59 1.03
N THR A 83 11.64 -3.33 1.82
CA THR A 83 11.54 -2.13 2.67
C THR A 83 11.36 -2.56 4.11
N LEU A 84 12.05 -1.90 5.05
CA LEU A 84 11.78 -2.01 6.48
C LEU A 84 11.85 -0.61 7.10
N GLY A 85 10.82 -0.21 7.84
CA GLY A 85 10.77 1.13 8.38
C GLY A 85 10.02 1.25 9.69
N VAL A 86 10.30 2.35 10.37
CA VAL A 86 9.60 2.79 11.57
C VAL A 86 8.93 4.12 11.29
N GLY A 87 7.72 4.29 11.78
CA GLY A 87 6.93 5.46 11.52
C GLY A 87 6.21 5.99 12.74
N TYR A 88 5.83 7.26 12.62
CA TYR A 88 5.01 7.98 13.57
C TYR A 88 3.67 8.29 12.91
N LYS A 89 2.56 8.09 13.63
CA LYS A 89 1.21 8.46 13.22
C LYS A 89 0.56 9.37 14.25
N TYR A 90 -0.26 10.28 13.76
CA TYR A 90 -1.04 11.20 14.56
C TYR A 90 -2.47 11.27 14.04
N SER A 91 -3.44 10.95 14.91
CA SER A 91 -4.86 11.03 14.60
C SER A 91 -5.33 12.48 14.63
N VAL A 92 -5.48 13.08 13.45
CA VAL A 92 -6.01 14.45 13.28
C VAL A 92 -7.51 14.48 13.60
N THR A 93 -8.19 13.38 13.30
CA THR A 93 -9.60 13.14 13.67
C THR A 93 -9.76 11.67 14.03
N ALA A 94 -10.94 11.27 14.53
CA ALA A 94 -11.20 9.88 14.91
C ALA A 94 -11.13 8.88 13.75
N ASN A 95 -11.22 9.34 12.49
CA ASN A 95 -11.16 8.48 11.31
C ASN A 95 -10.01 8.84 10.37
N THR A 96 -9.14 9.80 10.71
CA THR A 96 -8.08 10.27 9.83
C THR A 96 -6.78 10.45 10.58
N ASP A 97 -5.77 9.73 10.13
CA ASP A 97 -4.40 9.79 10.61
C ASP A 97 -3.50 10.46 9.57
N VAL A 98 -2.58 11.29 10.03
CA VAL A 98 -1.39 11.65 9.27
C VAL A 98 -0.22 10.83 9.77
N PHE A 99 0.73 10.53 8.91
CA PHE A 99 1.88 9.73 9.29
C PHE A 99 3.14 10.13 8.54
N SER A 100 4.28 9.74 9.11
CA SER A 100 5.55 9.71 8.43
C SER A 100 6.35 8.47 8.84
N ALA A 101 7.25 8.02 7.99
CA ALA A 101 8.19 6.95 8.32
C ALA A 101 9.54 7.18 7.66
N ILE A 102 10.57 6.66 8.33
CA ILE A 102 11.90 6.47 7.74
C ILE A 102 12.06 4.98 7.44
N THR A 103 12.69 4.68 6.31
CA THR A 103 12.83 3.31 5.82
C THR A 103 14.28 3.00 5.46
N PHE A 104 14.66 1.75 5.67
CA PHE A 104 15.77 1.10 5.00
C PHE A 104 15.22 0.40 3.77
N GLU A 105 15.93 0.55 2.65
CA GLU A 105 15.52 0.05 1.34
C GLU A 105 16.64 -0.85 0.79
N TYR A 106 16.26 -1.96 0.15
CA TYR A 106 17.17 -2.84 -0.57
C TYR A 106 16.55 -3.23 -1.90
N GLY A 107 17.29 -3.06 -2.99
CA GLY A 107 16.88 -3.41 -4.35
C GLY A 107 17.82 -4.44 -4.95
N ASP A 108 17.27 -5.34 -5.75
CA ASP A 108 18.01 -6.28 -6.58
C ASP A 108 17.35 -6.31 -7.97
N ASN A 109 18.16 -6.08 -8.98
CA ASN A 109 17.81 -6.09 -10.38
C ASN A 109 18.69 -7.13 -11.10
N THR A 110 18.04 -8.04 -11.81
CA THR A 110 18.71 -9.07 -12.59
C THR A 110 18.25 -8.99 -14.04
N VAL A 111 19.21 -8.91 -14.97
CA VAL A 111 18.95 -8.91 -16.41
C VAL A 111 19.70 -10.07 -17.05
N LYS A 112 18.99 -11.00 -17.71
CA LYS A 112 19.57 -12.17 -18.36
C LYS A 112 19.20 -12.19 -19.84
N ALA A 113 20.19 -12.28 -20.71
CA ALA A 113 20.01 -12.44 -22.16
C ALA A 113 20.89 -13.60 -22.67
N PRO A 114 20.67 -14.11 -23.90
CA PRO A 114 21.50 -15.19 -24.44
C PRO A 114 23.00 -14.86 -24.44
N GLY A 115 23.77 -15.52 -23.57
CA GLY A 115 25.20 -15.30 -23.41
C GLY A 115 25.60 -14.06 -22.57
N TYR A 116 24.64 -13.40 -21.92
CA TYR A 116 24.88 -12.22 -21.08
C TYR A 116 24.04 -12.27 -19.79
N SER A 117 24.63 -11.87 -18.67
CA SER A 117 23.90 -11.71 -17.41
C SER A 117 24.48 -10.54 -16.64
N GLN A 118 23.61 -9.66 -16.18
CA GLN A 118 23.92 -8.53 -15.33
C GLN A 118 23.11 -8.65 -14.03
N TYR A 119 23.79 -8.37 -12.93
CA TYR A 119 23.21 -8.34 -11.59
C TYR A 119 23.60 -7.00 -11.01
N ASP A 120 22.62 -6.31 -10.45
CA ASP A 120 22.77 -5.02 -9.83
C ASP A 120 21.95 -5.03 -8.55
N ASP A 121 22.60 -4.79 -7.42
CA ASP A 121 21.95 -4.78 -6.11
C ASP A 121 22.45 -3.59 -5.33
N GLY A 122 21.58 -3.07 -4.45
CA GLY A 122 21.88 -1.85 -3.74
C GLY A 122 21.06 -1.67 -2.48
N SER A 123 21.57 -0.85 -1.57
CA SER A 123 20.89 -0.53 -0.33
C SER A 123 20.80 0.97 -0.13
N GLY A 124 19.82 1.40 0.66
CA GLY A 124 19.59 2.82 0.83
C GLY A 124 18.56 3.13 1.88
N TYR A 125 18.01 4.34 1.76
CA TYR A 125 17.06 4.86 2.72
C TYR A 125 15.89 5.52 2.01
N GLY A 126 14.78 5.62 2.74
CA GLY A 126 13.63 6.36 2.28
C GLY A 126 12.97 7.14 3.41
N VAL A 127 12.13 8.07 2.98
CA VAL A 127 11.22 8.82 3.82
C VAL A 127 9.87 8.84 3.15
N MET A 128 8.82 8.60 3.93
CA MET A 128 7.45 8.74 3.48
C MET A 128 6.66 9.63 4.42
N ALA A 129 5.70 10.35 3.86
CA ALA A 129 4.72 11.11 4.62
C ALA A 129 3.36 11.02 3.92
N GLY A 130 2.28 10.88 4.67
CA GLY A 130 0.97 10.66 4.09
C GLY A 130 -0.19 10.86 5.03
N VAL A 131 -1.36 10.60 4.48
CA VAL A 131 -2.65 10.61 5.17
C VAL A 131 -3.36 9.29 4.91
N ARG A 132 -4.05 8.80 5.93
CA ARG A 132 -4.89 7.61 5.86
C ARG A 132 -6.22 7.91 6.54
N SER A 133 -7.32 7.67 5.83
CA SER A 133 -8.65 8.04 6.32
C SER A 133 -9.67 6.94 6.06
N LEU A 134 -10.39 6.55 7.10
CA LEU A 134 -11.57 5.70 7.00
C LEU A 134 -12.78 6.60 6.69
N ILE A 135 -12.95 6.92 5.41
CA ILE A 135 -13.94 7.90 4.93
C ILE A 135 -15.39 7.42 5.09
N THR A 136 -15.60 6.10 5.14
CA THR A 136 -16.85 5.46 5.56
C THR A 136 -16.51 4.24 6.41
N SER A 137 -17.48 3.64 7.08
CA SER A 137 -17.24 2.40 7.86
C SER A 137 -16.69 1.22 7.03
N GLN A 138 -16.67 1.33 5.71
CA GLN A 138 -16.19 0.28 4.80
C GLN A 138 -15.13 0.74 3.81
N ILE A 139 -14.84 2.03 3.70
CA ILE A 139 -13.92 2.55 2.68
C ILE A 139 -12.81 3.32 3.37
N GLU A 140 -11.59 2.86 3.18
CA GLU A 140 -10.37 3.50 3.64
C GLU A 140 -9.56 3.99 2.46
N LEU A 141 -9.11 5.24 2.53
CA LEU A 141 -8.25 5.85 1.53
C LEU A 141 -6.89 6.16 2.13
N LYS A 142 -5.84 6.04 1.33
CA LYS A 142 -4.47 6.42 1.67
C LYS A 142 -3.87 7.24 0.54
N ALA A 143 -3.16 8.31 0.90
CA ALA A 143 -2.28 9.04 -0.01
C ALA A 143 -0.94 9.27 0.68
N ALA A 144 0.18 9.00 0.00
CA ALA A 144 1.52 9.15 0.57
C ALA A 144 2.51 9.63 -0.48
N LEU A 145 3.37 10.56 -0.09
CA LEU A 145 4.59 10.88 -0.82
C LEU A 145 5.71 10.01 -0.27
N ARG A 146 6.54 9.48 -1.15
CA ARG A 146 7.72 8.68 -0.82
C ARG A 146 8.91 9.23 -1.59
N PHE A 147 10.03 9.35 -0.90
CA PHE A 147 11.36 9.54 -1.49
C PHE A 147 12.23 8.35 -1.07
N VAL A 148 12.94 7.77 -2.02
CA VAL A 148 13.89 6.67 -1.82
C VAL A 148 15.18 7.02 -2.54
N ASP A 149 16.31 6.73 -1.91
CA ASP A 149 17.65 6.84 -2.49
C ASP A 149 18.36 5.51 -2.24
N ILE A 150 18.71 4.80 -3.30
CA ILE A 150 19.45 3.54 -3.28
C ILE A 150 20.74 3.76 -4.08
N ASP A 151 21.89 3.62 -3.41
CA ASP A 151 23.22 3.84 -4.00
C ASP A 151 23.38 5.16 -4.80
N GLY A 152 22.65 6.21 -4.40
CA GLY A 152 22.69 7.53 -5.03
C GLY A 152 21.73 7.71 -6.20
N GLU A 153 20.92 6.71 -6.54
CA GLU A 153 19.79 6.82 -7.45
C GLU A 153 18.52 7.14 -6.66
N ASP A 154 17.95 8.33 -6.88
CA ASP A 154 16.78 8.80 -6.17
C ASP A 154 15.47 8.63 -6.96
N GLU A 155 14.40 8.31 -6.26
CA GLU A 155 13.06 8.18 -6.81
C GLU A 155 12.04 8.84 -5.87
N THR A 156 11.22 9.74 -6.42
CA THR A 156 10.09 10.34 -5.72
C THR A 156 8.79 9.85 -6.31
N SER A 157 7.87 9.37 -5.45
CA SER A 157 6.57 8.87 -5.88
C SER A 157 5.40 9.37 -5.03
N LEU A 158 4.24 9.45 -5.67
CA LEU A 158 2.93 9.63 -5.04
C LEU A 158 2.17 8.30 -5.09
N GLY A 159 1.93 7.71 -3.92
CA GLY A 159 1.13 6.52 -3.74
C GLY A 159 -0.30 6.85 -3.31
N LEU A 160 -1.27 6.22 -3.96
CA LEU A 160 -2.70 6.25 -3.65
C LEU A 160 -3.19 4.83 -3.41
N ALA A 161 -4.03 4.63 -2.40
CA ALA A 161 -4.72 3.35 -2.19
C ALA A 161 -6.16 3.55 -1.74
N ALA A 162 -7.00 2.61 -2.14
CA ALA A 162 -8.38 2.53 -1.69
C ALA A 162 -8.70 1.08 -1.30
N ASP A 163 -9.12 0.88 -0.06
CA ASP A 163 -9.48 -0.42 0.48
C ASP A 163 -10.97 -0.44 0.84
N TYR A 164 -11.65 -1.50 0.41
CA TYR A 164 -13.01 -1.83 0.81
C TYR A 164 -12.98 -2.94 1.88
N LEU A 165 -13.37 -2.57 3.10
CA LEU A 165 -13.50 -3.48 4.24
C LEU A 165 -14.77 -4.33 4.07
N ILE A 166 -14.60 -5.54 3.56
CA ILE A 166 -15.64 -6.58 3.51
C ILE A 166 -16.12 -6.88 4.92
N THR A 167 -15.17 -6.94 5.86
CA THR A 167 -15.40 -7.00 7.30
C THR A 167 -14.34 -6.14 8.00
N PRO A 168 -14.48 -5.83 9.31
CA PRO A 168 -13.41 -5.15 10.04
C PRO A 168 -12.05 -5.86 9.99
N ARG A 169 -12.02 -7.18 9.71
CA ARG A 169 -10.80 -7.99 9.61
C ARG A 169 -10.28 -8.18 8.18
N PHE A 170 -11.13 -8.04 7.16
CA PHE A 170 -10.76 -8.37 5.78
C PHE A 170 -11.14 -7.24 4.85
N ALA A 171 -10.17 -6.81 4.05
CA ALA A 171 -10.39 -5.83 2.99
C ALA A 171 -9.82 -6.33 1.66
N VAL A 172 -10.42 -5.83 0.58
CA VAL A 172 -9.86 -5.88 -0.77
C VAL A 172 -9.62 -4.47 -1.24
N GLY A 173 -8.58 -4.25 -2.02
CA GLY A 173 -8.24 -2.89 -2.41
C GLY A 173 -7.47 -2.80 -3.70
N VAL A 174 -7.19 -1.56 -4.07
CA VAL A 174 -6.35 -1.20 -5.19
C VAL A 174 -5.32 -0.17 -4.74
N ASN A 175 -4.15 -0.20 -5.34
CA ASN A 175 -3.16 0.84 -5.17
C ASN A 175 -2.63 1.31 -6.53
N TYR A 176 -2.21 2.56 -6.55
CA TYR A 176 -1.53 3.20 -7.67
C TYR A 176 -0.38 4.03 -7.11
N ASP A 177 0.83 3.78 -7.59
CA ASP A 177 2.01 4.58 -7.28
C ASP A 177 2.51 5.23 -8.57
N ASN A 178 2.70 6.54 -8.56
CA ASN A 178 3.25 7.29 -9.67
C ASN A 178 4.58 7.90 -9.24
N GLY A 179 5.67 7.38 -9.79
CA GLY A 179 7.03 7.84 -9.59
C GLY A 179 7.60 8.60 -10.77
N SER A 180 8.82 9.11 -10.61
CA SER A 180 9.60 9.75 -11.66
C SER A 180 10.09 8.77 -12.72
N ALA A 181 10.43 7.53 -12.33
CA ALA A 181 10.97 6.52 -13.24
C ALA A 181 9.96 5.45 -13.64
N PHE A 182 8.91 5.23 -12.83
CA PHE A 182 7.91 4.21 -13.12
C PHE A 182 6.53 4.55 -12.55
N SER A 183 5.51 3.83 -13.00
CA SER A 183 4.23 3.75 -12.31
C SER A 183 3.88 2.32 -11.97
N LEU A 184 3.10 2.11 -10.91
CA LEU A 184 2.69 0.79 -10.44
C LEU A 184 1.19 0.78 -10.15
N VAL A 185 0.52 -0.29 -10.55
CA VAL A 185 -0.86 -0.58 -10.17
C VAL A 185 -0.92 -1.92 -9.45
N GLY A 186 -1.80 -2.04 -8.47
CA GLY A 186 -1.97 -3.28 -7.71
C GLY A 186 -3.39 -3.56 -7.25
N ILE A 187 -3.66 -4.84 -7.02
CA ILE A 187 -4.87 -5.36 -6.37
C ILE A 187 -4.46 -6.09 -5.11
N ASN A 188 -5.17 -5.81 -4.01
CA ASN A 188 -4.76 -6.14 -2.66
C ASN A 188 -5.79 -7.02 -1.96
N LEU A 189 -5.30 -7.97 -1.16
CA LEU A 189 -6.05 -8.65 -0.11
C LEU A 189 -5.39 -8.32 1.23
N ARG A 190 -6.16 -7.79 2.17
CA ARG A 190 -5.68 -7.30 3.46
C ARG A 190 -6.38 -7.99 4.62
N TYR A 191 -5.60 -8.38 5.62
CA TYR A 191 -6.07 -8.91 6.89
C TYR A 191 -5.64 -7.99 8.05
N ASN A 192 -6.60 -7.42 8.77
CA ASN A 192 -6.38 -6.62 9.97
C ASN A 192 -6.47 -7.52 11.21
N TYR A 193 -5.53 -7.38 12.16
CA TYR A 193 -5.45 -8.22 13.36
C TYR A 193 -5.47 -7.45 14.67
#